data_AF-A0A7C5XZI9-F1
#
_entry.id   AF-A0A7C5XZI9-F1
#
_cell.length_a   1.000
_cell.length_b   1.000
_cell.length_c   1.000
_cell.angle_alpha   90.00
_cell.angle_beta   90.00
_cell.angle_gamma   90.00
#
_symmetry.space_group_name_H-M   'P 1'
#
loop_
_entity.id
_entity.type
_entity.pdbx_description
1 polymer ?
#
loop_
_entity_poly.entity_id
_entity_poly.type
_entity_poly.pdbx_seq_one_letter_code
_entity_poly.pdbx_strand_id
1 'polypeptide(L)'
;MGENAELLDCLQFGDKGYALFKDAAARERFGFTSRKQARDVLRDIERLRNALAHTQPVVPGHWDTILRFAAALDRILGFYHPPRSRHCRRV
;
A
#
# COMPACT_ATOMS: atom_id res chain seq x y z
N MET A 1 -19.08 20.34 18.37
CA MET A 1 -19.61 18.96 18.52
C MET A 1 -18.42 18.10 18.86
N GLY A 2 -18.33 17.64 20.11
CA GLY A 2 -17.21 16.82 20.60
C GLY A 2 -17.64 15.36 20.59
N GLU A 3 -17.37 14.66 19.51
CA GLU A 3 -17.43 13.19 19.49
C GLU A 3 -16.19 12.64 20.22
N ASN A 4 -16.30 11.47 20.84
CA ASN A 4 -15.16 10.73 21.42
C ASN A 4 -14.24 10.23 20.29
N ALA A 5 -13.52 11.14 19.66
CA ALA A 5 -12.52 10.80 18.66
C ALA A 5 -11.24 10.38 19.37
N GLU A 6 -10.74 9.19 19.09
CA GLU A 6 -9.40 8.79 19.53
C GLU A 6 -8.36 9.53 18.70
N LEU A 7 -7.12 9.65 19.22
CA LEU A 7 -6.02 10.28 18.49
C LEU A 7 -5.86 9.66 17.09
N LEU A 8 -6.08 8.35 16.96
CA LEU A 8 -6.01 7.63 15.70
C LEU A 8 -7.07 8.06 14.69
N ASP A 9 -8.22 8.59 15.13
CA ASP A 9 -9.28 9.07 14.23
C ASP A 9 -8.94 10.45 13.64
N CYS A 10 -8.13 11.23 14.37
CA CYS A 10 -7.66 12.55 13.93
C CYS A 10 -6.50 12.47 12.93
N LEU A 11 -5.85 11.32 12.77
CA LEU A 11 -4.70 11.16 11.89
C LEU A 11 -5.11 10.95 10.43
N GLN A 12 -4.46 11.65 9.52
CA GLN A 12 -4.63 11.42 8.08
C GLN A 12 -3.99 10.09 7.67
N PHE A 13 -4.33 9.61 6.47
CA PHE A 13 -3.81 8.35 5.94
C PHE A 13 -2.27 8.35 5.90
N GLY A 14 -1.66 9.45 5.41
CA GLY A 14 -0.22 9.63 5.41
C GLY A 14 0.41 9.56 6.81
N ASP A 15 -0.23 10.14 7.83
CA ASP A 15 0.28 10.15 9.20
C ASP A 15 0.30 8.76 9.82
N LYS A 16 -0.78 7.99 9.63
CA LYS A 16 -0.87 6.59 10.10
C LYS A 16 0.24 5.75 9.49
N GLY A 17 0.45 5.87 8.18
CA GLY A 17 1.51 5.18 7.49
C GLY A 17 2.91 5.63 7.94
N TYR A 18 3.10 6.93 8.16
CA TYR A 18 4.36 7.49 8.66
C TYR A 18 4.70 6.94 10.06
N ALA A 19 3.71 6.89 10.97
CA ALA A 19 3.87 6.33 12.30
C ALA A 19 4.20 4.83 12.24
N LEU A 20 3.44 4.05 11.48
CA LEU A 20 3.63 2.61 11.31
C LEU A 20 5.03 2.28 10.78
N PHE A 21 5.51 2.99 9.76
CA PHE A 21 6.80 2.71 9.14
C PHE A 21 7.99 3.41 9.81
N LYS A 22 7.82 4.01 10.99
CA LYS A 22 8.98 4.26 11.87
C LYS A 22 9.54 2.95 12.39
N ASP A 23 8.66 2.00 12.73
CA ASP A 23 9.07 0.67 13.18
C ASP A 23 9.77 -0.10 12.05
N ALA A 24 10.86 -0.77 12.37
CA ALA A 24 11.66 -1.51 11.39
C ALA A 24 11.03 -2.85 11.04
N ALA A 25 10.50 -3.57 12.03
CA ALA A 25 9.87 -4.87 11.84
C ALA A 25 8.58 -4.74 11.00
N ALA A 26 7.78 -3.70 11.24
CA ALA A 26 6.64 -3.36 10.42
C ALA A 26 7.06 -3.11 8.96
N ARG A 27 8.05 -2.24 8.71
CA ARG A 27 8.54 -1.99 7.35
C ARG A 27 8.94 -3.27 6.63
N GLU A 28 9.71 -4.13 7.29
CA GLU A 28 10.16 -5.40 6.71
C GLU A 28 8.98 -6.33 6.40
N ARG A 29 8.01 -6.45 7.31
CA ARG A 29 6.79 -7.24 7.11
C ARG A 29 5.95 -6.76 5.91
N PHE A 30 5.92 -5.46 5.67
CA PHE A 30 5.27 -4.86 4.49
C PHE A 30 6.16 -4.89 3.23
N GLY A 31 7.39 -5.39 3.32
CA GLY A 31 8.31 -5.53 2.18
C GLY A 31 9.08 -4.26 1.81
N PHE A 32 9.16 -3.28 2.72
CA PHE A 32 9.91 -2.04 2.49
C PHE A 32 11.34 -2.11 3.03
N THR A 33 12.30 -1.76 2.19
CA THR A 33 13.73 -1.72 2.56
C THR A 33 14.14 -0.41 3.24
N SER A 34 13.34 0.65 3.09
CA SER A 34 13.64 1.95 3.68
C SER A 34 12.40 2.75 4.04
N ARG A 35 12.54 3.69 4.98
CA ARG A 35 11.47 4.65 5.31
C ARG A 35 11.10 5.52 4.12
N LYS A 36 12.05 5.83 3.24
CA LYS A 36 11.80 6.65 2.04
C LYS A 36 10.90 5.90 1.06
N GLN A 37 11.24 4.65 0.76
CA GLN A 37 10.43 3.79 -0.10
C GLN A 37 9.00 3.63 0.43
N ALA A 38 8.84 3.39 1.73
CA ALA A 38 7.52 3.27 2.35
C ALA A 38 6.69 4.57 2.20
N ARG A 39 7.32 5.75 2.40
CA ARG A 39 6.66 7.05 2.21
C ARG A 39 6.27 7.32 0.77
N ASP A 40 7.13 6.99 -0.19
CA ASP A 40 6.83 7.20 -1.61
C ASP A 40 5.62 6.37 -2.04
N VAL A 41 5.54 5.10 -1.60
CA VAL A 41 4.39 4.22 -1.86
C VAL A 41 3.12 4.73 -1.15
N LEU A 42 3.20 5.15 0.11
CA LEU A 42 2.06 5.72 0.83
C LEU A 42 1.48 6.96 0.14
N ARG A 43 2.34 7.85 -0.38
CA ARG A 43 1.91 9.04 -1.12
C ARG A 43 1.14 8.64 -2.38
N ASP A 44 1.60 7.62 -3.10
CA ASP A 44 0.93 7.16 -4.32
C ASP A 44 -0.45 6.56 -3.99
N ILE A 45 -0.54 5.76 -2.92
CA ILE A 45 -1.81 5.22 -2.41
C ILE A 45 -2.75 6.35 -1.95
N GLU A 46 -2.23 7.37 -1.26
CA GLU A 46 -3.02 8.51 -0.81
C GLU A 46 -3.58 9.32 -1.99
N ARG A 47 -2.78 9.55 -3.02
CA ARG A 47 -3.23 10.18 -4.27
C ARG A 47 -4.35 9.39 -4.93
N LEU A 48 -4.19 8.06 -5.01
CA LEU A 48 -5.23 7.16 -5.52
C LEU A 48 -6.51 7.25 -4.67
N ARG A 49 -6.39 7.17 -3.33
CA ARG A 49 -7.53 7.30 -2.40
C ARG A 49 -8.28 8.62 -2.63
N ASN A 50 -7.55 9.73 -2.75
CA ASN A 50 -8.12 11.05 -2.98
C ASN A 50 -8.85 11.12 -4.32
N ALA A 51 -8.25 10.58 -5.39
CA ALA A 51 -8.89 10.53 -6.68
C ALA A 51 -10.22 9.75 -6.62
N LEU A 52 -10.22 8.58 -5.98
CA LEU A 52 -11.43 7.77 -5.81
C LEU A 52 -12.49 8.45 -4.94
N ALA A 53 -12.10 9.01 -3.80
CA ALA A 53 -13.01 9.66 -2.85
C ALA A 53 -13.66 10.93 -3.43
N HIS A 54 -12.97 11.63 -4.31
CA HIS A 54 -13.47 12.82 -4.99
C HIS A 54 -14.01 12.55 -6.39
N THR A 55 -14.18 11.28 -6.79
CA THR A 55 -14.68 10.89 -8.12
C THR A 55 -13.88 11.54 -9.28
N GLN A 56 -12.58 11.72 -9.07
CA GLN A 56 -11.67 12.24 -10.08
C GLN A 56 -11.26 11.12 -11.04
N PRO A 57 -10.86 11.45 -12.28
CA PRO A 57 -10.42 10.46 -13.25
C PRO A 57 -9.20 9.65 -12.78
N VAL A 58 -9.23 8.34 -13.02
CA VAL A 58 -8.07 7.47 -12.83
C VAL A 58 -7.11 7.64 -14.01
N VAL A 59 -6.06 8.44 -13.81
CA VAL A 59 -4.99 8.68 -14.78
C VAL A 59 -3.97 7.52 -14.84
N PRO A 60 -3.14 7.42 -15.90
CA PRO A 60 -2.17 6.32 -16.08
C PRO A 60 -1.34 5.97 -14.84
N GLY A 61 -0.80 6.96 -14.12
CA GLY A 61 0.01 6.71 -12.92
C GLY A 61 -0.76 6.03 -11.76
N HIS A 62 -2.09 6.14 -11.72
CA HIS A 62 -2.91 5.46 -10.72
C HIS A 62 -3.05 3.96 -11.01
N TRP A 63 -3.02 3.53 -12.27
CA TRP A 63 -3.11 2.11 -12.63
C TRP A 63 -1.91 1.32 -12.12
N ASP A 64 -0.70 1.89 -12.22
CA ASP A 64 0.50 1.32 -11.60
C ASP A 64 0.34 1.14 -10.09
N THR A 65 -0.22 2.14 -9.41
CA THR A 65 -0.50 2.08 -7.97
C THR A 65 -1.53 1.00 -7.65
N ILE A 66 -2.63 0.91 -8.40
CA ILE A 66 -3.69 -0.09 -8.21
C ILE A 66 -3.12 -1.50 -8.34
N LEU A 67 -2.36 -1.78 -9.41
CA LEU A 67 -1.78 -3.11 -9.66
C LEU A 67 -0.81 -3.51 -8.54
N ARG A 68 0.08 -2.60 -8.13
CA ARG A 68 1.04 -2.85 -7.04
C ARG A 68 0.33 -3.07 -5.71
N PHE A 69 -0.70 -2.28 -5.42
CA PHE A 69 -1.47 -2.39 -4.18
C PHE A 69 -2.27 -3.70 -4.14
N ALA A 70 -2.94 -4.07 -5.23
CA ALA A 70 -3.65 -5.35 -5.35
C ALA A 70 -2.70 -6.54 -5.14
N ALA A 71 -1.55 -6.56 -5.82
CA ALA A 71 -0.56 -7.62 -5.64
C ALA A 71 -0.01 -7.70 -4.20
N ALA A 72 0.17 -6.55 -3.54
CA ALA A 72 0.58 -6.50 -2.14
C ALA A 72 -0.51 -7.05 -1.21
N LEU A 73 -1.77 -6.71 -1.45
CA LEU A 73 -2.91 -7.25 -0.71
C LEU A 73 -3.03 -8.77 -0.89
N ASP A 74 -2.90 -9.29 -2.11
CA ASP A 74 -2.93 -10.73 -2.37
C ASP A 74 -1.85 -11.46 -1.58
N ARG A 75 -0.65 -10.88 -1.48
CA ARG A 75 0.43 -11.44 -0.67
C ARG A 75 0.11 -11.41 0.82
N ILE A 76 -0.44 -10.32 1.33
CA ILE A 76 -0.77 -10.15 2.77
C ILE A 76 -1.92 -11.06 3.18
N LEU A 77 -2.94 -11.19 2.33
CA LEU A 77 -4.14 -11.99 2.57
C LEU A 77 -3.95 -13.47 2.24
N GLY A 78 -2.79 -13.86 1.68
CA GLY A 78 -2.48 -15.24 1.34
C GLY A 78 -3.13 -15.74 0.05
N PHE A 79 -3.74 -14.86 -0.75
CA PHE A 79 -4.31 -15.19 -2.06
C PHE A 79 -3.27 -15.27 -3.18
N TYR A 80 -2.04 -14.82 -2.92
CA TYR A 80 -0.95 -14.91 -3.87
C TYR A 80 -0.47 -16.36 -4.05
N HIS A 81 -0.87 -16.99 -5.15
CA HIS A 81 -0.22 -18.21 -5.65
C HIS A 81 0.91 -17.79 -6.59
N PRO A 82 2.20 -18.08 -6.28
CA PRO A 82 3.29 -17.75 -7.19
C PRO A 82 3.07 -18.44 -8.54
N PRO A 83 3.42 -17.81 -9.68
CA PRO A 83 3.31 -18.47 -10.97
C PRO A 83 4.10 -19.79 -10.90
N ARG A 84 3.43 -20.91 -11.22
CA ARG A 84 4.10 -22.22 -11.28
C ARG A 84 5.27 -22.06 -12.23
N SER A 85 6.49 -22.24 -11.72
CA SER A 85 7.70 -22.26 -12.52
C SER A 85 7.46 -23.24 -13.66
N ARG A 86 7.49 -22.73 -14.91
CA ARG A 86 7.51 -23.60 -16.08
C ARG A 86 8.80 -24.40 -15.94
N HIS A 87 8.67 -25.65 -15.52
CA HIS A 87 9.75 -26.60 -15.53
C HIS A 87 10.22 -26.66 -16.98
N CYS A 88 11.39 -26.09 -17.24
CA CYS A 88 12.03 -26.15 -18.54
C CYS A 88 12.32 -27.64 -18.80
N ARG A 89 11.42 -28.32 -19.53
CA ARG A 89 11.73 -29.64 -20.09
C ARG A 89 12.86 -29.39 -21.07
N ARG A 90 14.08 -29.67 -20.65
CA ARG A 90 15.19 -29.93 -21.56
C ARG A 90 14.74 -31.12 -22.42
N VAL A 91 14.54 -30.85 -23.70
CA VAL A 91 14.45 -31.85 -24.75
C VAL A 91 15.87 -32.06 -25.26
#